data_AF-A0A9Q0NAW4-F1
#
_entry.id   AF-A0A9Q0NAW4-F1
#
_cell.length_a   1.000
_cell.length_b   1.000
_cell.length_c   1.000
_cell.angle_alpha   90.00
_cell.angle_beta   90.00
_cell.angle_gamma   90.00
#
_symmetry.space_group_name_H-M   'P 1'
#
loop_
_entity.id
_entity.type
_entity.pdbx_description
1 polymer ?
#
loop_
_entity_poly.entity_id
_entity_poly.type
_entity_poly.pdbx_seq_one_letter_code
_entity_poly.pdbx_strand_id
1 'polypeptide(L)'
;MQWLQGDKFPTEITQANLEEIMSKEPKIPKITTKIHDTTPVQEFLNGKNCLTGGTGWWKYEFCYGKYVRQFHIDKSGETSIMLGFFDEGLHKKWLNDPKNESKRPKAKRTHLSHFYQGGDLCEKTGEKRQTEVKLKCMDGSNSPTAVSLYLMEPQTCQYVLGVESPLICSILQNADEYGLMPKQEGGHVSDASTGEGVYLGNAVVEDIEVRFEND
;
A
#
# COMPACT_ATOMS: atom_id res chain seq x y z
N MET A 1 30.43 -66.62 18.05
CA MET A 1 30.38 -65.24 17.56
C MET A 1 31.01 -64.35 18.62
N GLN A 2 32.09 -63.68 18.26
CA GLN A 2 32.96 -62.86 19.11
C GLN A 2 32.25 -61.57 19.54
N TRP A 3 32.29 -61.25 20.83
CA TRP A 3 32.05 -59.90 21.34
C TRP A 3 33.40 -59.17 21.36
N LEU A 4 33.50 -58.07 20.60
CA LEU A 4 34.67 -57.17 20.59
C LEU A 4 34.49 -56.04 21.62
N GLN A 5 35.64 -55.55 22.06
CA GLN A 5 35.97 -54.65 23.16
C GLN A 5 34.99 -53.51 23.48
N GLY A 6 34.79 -53.31 24.79
CA GLY A 6 34.34 -52.03 25.34
C GLY A 6 35.51 -51.06 25.46
N ASP A 7 35.40 -49.91 24.80
CA ASP A 7 36.30 -48.78 24.98
C ASP A 7 35.74 -47.83 26.04
N LYS A 8 36.66 -47.43 26.93
CA LYS A 8 36.46 -46.64 28.13
C LYS A 8 36.01 -45.22 27.79
N PHE A 9 34.97 -44.72 28.46
CA PHE A 9 34.72 -43.29 28.56
C PHE A 9 35.74 -42.67 29.54
N PRO A 10 36.55 -41.67 29.15
CA PRO A 10 37.28 -40.86 30.11
C PRO A 10 36.32 -39.85 30.73
N THR A 11 35.98 -40.07 32.00
CA THR A 11 35.46 -39.04 32.91
C THR A 11 36.64 -38.24 33.44
N GLU A 12 36.84 -37.01 32.95
CA GLU A 12 37.35 -35.87 33.74
C GLU A 12 37.38 -34.61 32.87
N ILE A 13 36.55 -33.63 33.24
CA ILE A 13 36.60 -32.28 32.67
C ILE A 13 37.55 -31.47 33.55
N THR A 14 38.66 -31.00 33.00
CA THR A 14 39.62 -30.14 33.70
C THR A 14 39.11 -28.68 33.77
N GLN A 15 39.52 -27.90 34.76
CA GLN A 15 39.16 -26.47 34.88
C GLN A 15 39.59 -25.64 33.65
N ALA A 16 40.68 -26.04 32.97
CA ALA A 16 41.11 -25.43 31.71
C ALA A 16 40.09 -25.63 30.57
N ASN A 17 39.41 -26.79 30.52
CA ASN A 17 38.37 -27.05 29.54
C ASN A 17 37.08 -26.26 29.83
N LEU A 18 36.77 -25.96 31.09
CA LEU A 18 35.60 -25.13 31.45
C LEU A 18 35.77 -23.66 31.02
N GLU A 19 36.97 -23.08 31.16
CA GLU A 19 37.24 -21.71 30.71
C GLU A 19 37.26 -21.59 29.17
N GLU A 20 37.70 -22.62 28.45
CA GLU A 20 37.66 -22.63 26.98
C GLU A 20 36.23 -22.73 26.43
N ILE A 21 35.32 -23.42 27.14
CA ILE A 21 33.90 -23.52 26.77
C ILE A 21 33.14 -22.23 27.18
N MET A 22 33.53 -21.58 28.28
CA MET A 22 32.90 -20.34 28.76
C MET A 22 33.36 -19.06 28.04
N SER A 23 34.42 -19.12 27.20
CA SER A 23 34.94 -17.95 26.47
C SER A 23 34.47 -17.83 25.02
N LYS A 24 33.73 -18.81 24.50
CA LYS A 24 33.18 -18.77 23.14
C LYS A 24 31.68 -18.50 23.20
N GLU A 25 31.31 -17.24 23.41
CA GLU A 25 29.94 -16.80 23.14
C GLU A 25 29.60 -17.08 21.67
N PRO A 26 28.50 -17.81 21.36
CA PRO A 26 28.05 -17.92 19.99
C PRO A 26 27.63 -16.53 19.52
N LYS A 27 28.42 -15.93 18.63
CA LYS A 27 28.06 -14.68 17.96
C LYS A 27 26.89 -14.96 17.03
N ILE A 28 25.68 -14.86 17.57
CA ILE A 28 24.45 -14.87 16.78
C ILE A 28 24.57 -13.69 15.81
N PRO A 29 24.63 -13.91 14.49
CA PRO A 29 24.60 -12.80 13.55
C PRO A 29 23.29 -12.06 13.76
N LYS A 30 23.37 -10.81 14.22
CA LYS A 30 22.22 -9.90 14.26
C LYS A 30 21.83 -9.60 12.82
N ILE A 31 21.02 -10.48 12.24
CA ILE A 31 20.29 -10.21 11.00
C ILE A 31 19.22 -9.20 11.38
N THR A 32 19.59 -7.92 11.39
CA THR A 32 18.62 -6.81 11.43
C THR A 32 18.19 -6.55 9.98
N THR A 33 17.51 -7.51 9.38
CA THR A 33 16.64 -7.19 8.25
C THR A 33 15.45 -6.44 8.83
N LYS A 34 15.42 -5.12 8.68
CA LYS A 34 14.16 -4.39 8.76
C LYS A 34 13.27 -4.96 7.65
N ILE A 35 12.46 -5.95 7.98
CA ILE A 35 11.39 -6.42 7.10
C ILE A 35 10.39 -5.27 7.08
N HIS A 36 10.47 -4.45 6.04
CA HIS A 36 9.48 -3.42 5.79
C HIS A 36 8.22 -4.15 5.31
N ASP A 37 7.23 -4.26 6.19
CA ASP A 37 5.89 -4.70 5.79
C ASP A 37 5.36 -3.76 4.71
N THR A 38 5.18 -4.28 3.50
CA THR A 38 4.72 -3.52 2.33
C THR A 38 3.20 -3.56 2.15
N THR A 39 2.50 -4.32 2.99
CA THR A 39 1.05 -4.48 2.95
C THR A 39 0.31 -3.13 2.97
N PRO A 40 0.67 -2.15 3.82
CA PRO A 40 -0.02 -0.86 3.84
C PRO A 40 0.11 -0.08 2.52
N VAL A 41 1.27 -0.18 1.86
CA VAL A 41 1.51 0.45 0.55
C VAL A 41 0.67 -0.23 -0.52
N GLN A 42 0.60 -1.56 -0.51
CA GLN A 42 -0.18 -2.34 -1.47
C GLN A 42 -1.68 -2.07 -1.32
N GLU A 43 -2.20 -2.01 -0.09
CA GLU A 43 -3.61 -1.70 0.20
C GLU A 43 -3.99 -0.26 -0.14
N PHE A 44 -3.05 0.68 -0.02
CA PHE A 44 -3.25 2.02 -0.52
C PHE A 44 -3.29 2.05 -2.06
N LEU A 45 -2.31 1.43 -2.73
CA LEU A 45 -2.19 1.43 -4.19
C LEU A 45 -3.30 0.66 -4.92
N ASN A 46 -3.86 -0.39 -4.31
CA ASN A 46 -5.02 -1.11 -4.85
C ASN A 46 -6.35 -0.40 -4.54
N GLY A 47 -6.30 0.74 -3.83
CA GLY A 47 -7.46 1.53 -3.44
C GLY A 47 -8.37 0.85 -2.42
N LYS A 48 -7.90 -0.18 -1.69
CA LYS A 48 -8.65 -0.77 -0.57
C LYS A 48 -8.72 0.20 0.60
N ASN A 49 -7.61 0.88 0.89
CA ASN A 49 -7.53 1.89 1.95
C ASN A 49 -7.43 3.30 1.36
N CYS A 50 -8.23 4.21 1.91
CA CYS A 50 -8.20 5.61 1.57
C CYS A 50 -7.49 6.41 2.67
N LEU A 51 -6.77 7.45 2.27
CA LEU A 51 -6.11 8.35 3.20
C LEU A 51 -7.09 9.45 3.60
N THR A 52 -7.29 9.63 4.90
CA THR A 52 -8.09 10.72 5.44
C THR A 52 -7.22 11.68 6.24
N GLY A 53 -7.52 12.97 6.17
CA GLY A 53 -6.72 13.98 6.85
C GLY A 53 -7.26 15.40 6.68
N GLY A 54 -6.40 16.38 6.92
CA GLY A 54 -6.75 17.80 6.85
C GLY A 54 -6.91 18.45 8.21
N THR A 55 -6.57 19.74 8.26
CA THR A 55 -6.62 20.58 9.45
C THR A 55 -7.75 21.60 9.35
N GLY A 56 -8.35 21.95 10.48
CA GLY A 56 -9.48 22.88 10.54
C GLY A 56 -10.83 22.22 10.23
N TRP A 57 -11.74 23.03 9.67
CA TRP A 57 -13.14 22.67 9.39
C TRP A 57 -13.27 21.55 8.37
N TRP A 58 -12.58 21.66 7.24
CA TRP A 58 -12.64 20.65 6.19
C TRP A 58 -11.69 19.48 6.44
N LYS A 59 -12.19 18.28 6.19
CA LYS A 59 -11.43 17.05 6.06
C LYS A 59 -11.37 16.63 4.59
N TYR A 60 -10.37 15.82 4.29
CA TYR A 60 -10.13 15.30 2.95
C TYR A 60 -10.02 13.79 3.00
N GLU A 61 -10.57 13.14 1.99
CA GLU A 61 -10.44 11.71 1.75
C GLU A 61 -9.87 11.51 0.34
N PHE A 62 -8.81 10.74 0.27
CA PHE A 62 -8.12 10.42 -0.97
C PHE A 62 -7.99 8.91 -1.13
N CYS A 63 -8.68 8.39 -2.14
CA CYS A 63 -8.60 6.99 -2.53
C CYS A 63 -7.79 6.89 -3.83
N TYR A 64 -6.59 6.29 -3.75
CA TYR A 64 -5.71 6.13 -4.90
C TYR A 64 -6.43 5.40 -6.05
N GLY A 65 -6.30 5.93 -7.26
CA GLY A 65 -6.96 5.39 -8.45
C GLY A 65 -8.49 5.46 -8.46
N LYS A 66 -9.13 6.13 -7.49
CA LYS A 66 -10.59 6.22 -7.38
C LYS A 66 -11.10 7.66 -7.35
N TYR A 67 -10.93 8.37 -6.24
CA TYR A 67 -11.49 9.72 -6.08
C TYR A 67 -10.74 10.58 -5.06
N VAL A 68 -11.01 11.89 -5.13
CA VAL A 68 -10.72 12.87 -4.10
C VAL A 68 -12.03 13.47 -3.61
N ARG A 69 -12.20 13.52 -2.29
CA ARG A 69 -13.40 14.04 -1.62
C ARG A 69 -13.00 15.00 -0.51
N GLN A 70 -13.77 16.08 -0.37
CA GLN A 70 -13.72 16.97 0.77
C GLN A 70 -15.01 16.80 1.56
N PHE A 71 -14.91 16.76 2.89
CA PHE A 71 -16.07 16.58 3.74
C PHE A 71 -15.91 17.29 5.10
N HIS A 72 -17.03 17.59 5.73
CA HIS A 72 -17.12 18.12 7.08
C HIS A 72 -18.25 17.41 7.81
N ILE A 73 -18.05 17.06 9.08
CA ILE A 73 -19.04 16.40 9.92
C ILE A 73 -19.30 17.29 11.13
N ASP A 74 -20.57 17.66 11.33
CA ASP A 74 -21.06 18.36 12.51
C ASP A 74 -22.24 17.62 13.15
N LYS A 75 -22.96 18.30 14.06
CA LYS A 75 -24.15 17.74 14.72
C LYS A 75 -25.35 17.55 13.78
N SER A 76 -25.36 18.24 12.65
CA SER A 76 -26.43 18.21 11.64
C SER A 76 -26.21 17.12 10.60
N GLY A 77 -24.98 16.62 10.48
CA GLY A 77 -24.62 15.51 9.61
C GLY A 77 -23.32 15.76 8.85
N GLU A 78 -23.18 15.07 7.74
CA GLU A 78 -22.00 15.17 6.87
C GLU A 78 -22.32 16.02 5.64
N THR A 79 -21.50 17.03 5.39
CA THR A 79 -21.45 17.76 4.13
C THR A 79 -20.27 17.24 3.32
N SER A 80 -20.52 16.83 2.07
CA SER A 80 -19.50 16.22 1.21
C SER A 80 -19.49 16.83 -0.19
N ILE A 81 -18.28 16.99 -0.73
CA ILE A 81 -18.03 17.53 -2.07
C ILE A 81 -16.99 16.64 -2.77
N MET A 82 -17.34 16.11 -3.93
CA MET A 82 -16.41 15.37 -4.79
C MET A 82 -15.52 16.34 -5.55
N LEU A 83 -14.20 16.21 -5.40
CA LEU A 83 -13.22 17.09 -6.03
C LEU A 83 -12.61 16.49 -7.31
N GLY A 84 -12.94 15.23 -7.61
CA GLY A 84 -12.60 14.57 -8.85
C GLY A 84 -12.54 13.06 -8.72
N PHE A 85 -12.62 12.38 -9.87
CA PHE A 85 -12.49 10.94 -10.02
C PHE A 85 -11.29 10.63 -10.92
N PHE A 86 -10.62 9.51 -10.64
CA PHE A 86 -9.51 9.07 -11.44
C PHE A 86 -10.00 8.34 -12.68
N ASP A 87 -9.39 8.66 -13.82
CA ASP A 87 -9.49 7.88 -15.04
C ASP A 87 -8.12 7.81 -15.69
N GLU A 88 -7.64 6.60 -15.95
CA GLU A 88 -6.29 6.36 -16.46
C GLU A 88 -6.07 7.01 -17.84
N GLY A 89 -7.08 6.94 -18.72
CA GLY A 89 -6.99 7.49 -20.07
C GLY A 89 -6.96 9.02 -20.08
N LEU A 90 -7.79 9.64 -19.25
CA LEU A 90 -7.87 11.09 -19.07
C LEU A 90 -6.61 11.63 -18.38
N HIS A 91 -6.08 10.91 -17.39
CA HIS A 91 -4.81 11.23 -16.75
C HIS A 91 -3.64 11.21 -17.75
N LYS A 92 -3.54 10.16 -18.58
CA LYS A 92 -2.51 10.08 -19.63
C LYS A 92 -2.62 11.21 -20.65
N LYS A 93 -3.85 11.53 -21.08
CA LYS A 93 -4.12 12.68 -21.97
C LYS A 93 -3.69 14.00 -21.33
N TRP A 94 -4.05 14.22 -20.07
CA TRP A 94 -3.68 15.41 -19.31
C TRP A 94 -2.16 15.56 -19.18
N LEU A 95 -1.42 14.49 -18.84
CA LEU A 95 0.04 14.55 -18.76
C LEU A 95 0.71 14.82 -20.12
N ASN A 96 0.13 14.33 -21.21
CA ASN A 96 0.68 14.51 -22.55
C ASN A 96 0.32 15.87 -23.18
N ASP A 97 -0.52 16.69 -22.54
CA ASP A 97 -0.77 18.06 -22.98
C ASP A 97 0.55 18.86 -22.95
N PRO A 98 0.99 19.45 -24.07
CA PRO A 98 2.20 20.27 -24.13
C PRO A 98 2.20 21.46 -23.17
N LYS A 99 1.03 21.94 -22.74
CA LYS A 99 0.88 23.03 -21.77
C LYS A 99 0.99 22.55 -20.32
N ASN A 100 0.98 21.24 -20.09
CA ASN A 100 1.03 20.69 -18.75
C ASN A 100 2.46 20.64 -18.21
N GLU A 101 2.73 21.47 -17.20
CA GLU A 101 4.03 21.52 -16.53
C GLU A 101 4.23 20.40 -15.50
N SER A 102 3.23 19.59 -15.18
CA SER A 102 3.34 18.49 -14.22
C SER A 102 4.05 17.26 -14.79
N LYS A 103 4.16 17.13 -16.12
CA LYS A 103 4.97 16.08 -16.73
C LYS A 103 6.45 16.37 -16.48
N ARG A 104 7.10 15.44 -15.79
CA ARG A 104 8.55 15.48 -15.52
C ARG A 104 9.19 14.19 -16.01
N PRO A 105 10.44 14.19 -16.51
CA PRO A 105 11.16 12.95 -16.79
C PRO A 105 11.37 12.13 -15.51
N LYS A 106 11.28 10.79 -15.57
CA LYS A 106 11.43 9.90 -14.40
C LYS A 106 12.69 10.20 -13.57
N ALA A 107 13.81 10.46 -14.24
CA ALA A 107 15.10 10.77 -13.59
C ALA A 107 15.13 12.10 -12.80
N LYS A 108 14.17 13.01 -13.01
CA LYS A 108 14.12 14.34 -12.37
C LYS A 108 12.85 14.55 -11.52
N ARG A 109 12.02 13.52 -11.33
CA ARG A 109 10.79 13.63 -10.54
C ARG A 109 11.10 13.66 -9.04
N THR A 110 10.57 14.66 -8.36
CA THR A 110 10.54 14.74 -6.88
C THR A 110 9.19 14.31 -6.30
N HIS A 111 8.17 14.16 -7.15
CA HIS A 111 6.82 13.74 -6.82
C HIS A 111 6.15 13.09 -8.03
N LEU A 112 5.04 12.39 -7.80
CA LEU A 112 4.11 11.96 -8.86
C LEU A 112 2.91 12.89 -8.88
N SER A 113 2.44 13.23 -10.07
CA SER A 113 1.20 13.97 -10.26
C SER A 113 0.15 13.06 -10.87
N HIS A 114 -1.02 12.97 -10.25
CA HIS A 114 -2.19 12.27 -10.75
C HIS A 114 -3.34 13.25 -10.94
N PHE A 115 -4.04 13.15 -12.06
CA PHE A 115 -5.15 14.04 -12.36
C PHE A 115 -6.51 13.37 -12.15
N TYR A 116 -7.35 14.06 -11.39
CA TYR A 116 -8.69 13.64 -11.02
C TYR A 116 -9.67 14.70 -11.52
N GLN A 117 -10.71 14.30 -12.24
CA GLN A 117 -11.67 15.25 -12.83
C GLN A 117 -13.11 14.76 -12.72
N GLY A 118 -14.07 15.59 -13.12
CA GLY A 118 -15.49 15.19 -13.13
C GLY A 118 -16.14 15.17 -11.74
N GLY A 119 -15.62 15.94 -10.78
CA GLY A 119 -16.22 16.09 -9.45
C GLY A 119 -17.57 16.79 -9.46
N ASP A 120 -17.99 17.33 -8.32
CA ASP A 120 -19.28 18.03 -8.24
C ASP A 120 -19.27 19.33 -9.05
N LEU A 121 -20.44 19.72 -9.54
CA LEU A 121 -20.62 20.95 -10.31
C LEU A 121 -20.25 22.17 -9.45
N CYS A 122 -19.33 22.99 -9.93
CA CYS A 122 -18.97 24.24 -9.28
C CYS A 122 -19.96 25.33 -9.65
N GLU A 123 -20.74 25.80 -8.69
CA GLU A 123 -21.76 26.85 -8.91
C GLU A 123 -21.16 28.17 -9.41
N LYS A 124 -19.91 28.47 -9.02
CA LYS A 124 -19.24 29.73 -9.39
C LYS A 124 -18.77 29.77 -10.84
N THR A 125 -18.36 28.62 -11.39
CA THR A 125 -17.76 28.54 -12.73
C THR A 125 -18.67 27.82 -13.73
N GLY A 126 -19.64 27.03 -13.26
CA GLY A 126 -20.43 26.12 -14.09
C GLY A 126 -19.67 24.86 -14.51
N GLU A 127 -18.41 24.69 -14.09
CA GLU A 127 -17.55 23.58 -14.48
C GLU A 127 -17.47 22.49 -13.41
N LYS A 128 -17.08 21.28 -13.81
CA LYS A 128 -16.85 20.17 -12.89
C LYS A 128 -15.55 20.39 -12.11
N ARG A 129 -15.59 20.17 -10.79
CA ARG A 129 -14.39 20.23 -9.94
C ARG A 129 -13.33 19.22 -10.40
N GLN A 130 -12.06 19.62 -10.28
CA GLN A 130 -10.91 18.81 -10.66
C GLN A 130 -9.74 19.03 -9.71
N THR A 131 -8.90 18.01 -9.57
CA THR A 131 -7.78 17.98 -8.62
C THR A 131 -6.53 17.39 -9.26
N GLU A 132 -5.40 18.08 -9.11
CA GLU A 132 -4.07 17.48 -9.26
C GLU A 132 -3.61 16.94 -7.89
N VAL A 133 -3.44 15.63 -7.76
CA VAL A 133 -2.87 14.99 -6.58
C VAL A 133 -1.36 14.88 -6.73
N LYS A 134 -0.59 15.45 -5.80
CA LYS A 134 0.88 15.38 -5.74
C LYS A 134 1.32 14.43 -4.64
N LEU A 135 1.85 13.27 -5.02
CA LEU A 135 2.41 12.27 -4.12
C LEU A 135 3.90 12.56 -3.90
N LYS A 136 4.27 12.99 -2.70
CA LYS A 136 5.63 13.36 -2.32
C LYS A 136 6.19 12.39 -1.28
N CYS A 137 7.41 11.93 -1.51
CA CYS A 137 8.17 11.19 -0.50
C CYS A 137 8.70 12.16 0.55
N MET A 138 8.58 11.77 1.82
CA MET A 138 9.16 12.49 2.95
C MET A 138 10.23 11.60 3.58
N ASP A 139 11.49 11.88 3.26
CA ASP A 139 12.64 11.17 3.84
C ASP A 139 12.85 11.60 5.30
N GLY A 140 13.25 10.66 6.16
CA GLY A 140 13.73 10.97 7.52
C GLY A 140 12.66 11.20 8.58
N SER A 141 11.39 10.85 8.34
CA SER A 141 10.39 10.89 9.41
C SER A 141 10.61 9.75 10.42
N ASN A 142 10.48 10.06 11.71
CA ASN A 142 10.58 9.07 12.79
C ASN A 142 9.43 8.03 12.78
N SER A 143 8.38 8.25 11.99
CA SER A 143 7.24 7.35 11.87
C SER A 143 7.07 6.88 10.42
N PRO A 144 7.30 5.59 10.13
CA PRO A 144 7.19 5.05 8.76
C PRO A 144 5.77 5.08 8.20
N THR A 145 4.76 5.32 9.05
CA THR A 145 3.34 5.37 8.68
C THR A 145 2.76 6.79 8.71
N ALA A 146 3.59 7.82 8.95
CA ALA A 146 3.11 9.19 8.93
C ALA A 146 2.60 9.59 7.54
N VAL A 147 1.45 10.26 7.51
CA VAL A 147 0.82 10.80 6.29
C VAL A 147 0.36 12.23 6.58
N SER A 148 0.72 13.16 5.71
CA SER A 148 0.26 14.56 5.75
C SER A 148 -0.54 14.87 4.49
N LEU A 149 -1.76 15.42 4.67
CA LEU A 149 -2.64 15.86 3.58
C LEU A 149 -2.90 17.36 3.70
N TYR A 150 -2.74 18.08 2.60
CA TYR A 150 -3.17 19.47 2.45
C TYR A 150 -3.81 19.70 1.09
N LEU A 151 -4.75 20.65 1.05
CA LEU A 151 -5.46 21.04 -0.16
C LEU A 151 -5.24 22.52 -0.42
N MET A 152 -4.90 22.86 -1.66
CA MET A 152 -4.81 24.24 -2.15
C MET A 152 -5.81 24.44 -3.29
N GLU A 153 -6.40 25.63 -3.39
CA GLU A 153 -7.29 26.01 -4.49
C GLU A 153 -6.63 27.17 -5.28
N PRO A 154 -5.63 26.89 -6.13
CA PRO A 154 -4.93 27.94 -6.90
C PRO A 154 -5.84 28.65 -7.91
N GLN A 155 -6.89 27.99 -8.38
CA GLN A 155 -7.96 28.59 -9.20
C GLN A 155 -9.30 28.08 -8.69
N THR A 156 -10.36 28.87 -8.86
CA THR A 156 -11.70 28.50 -8.39
C THR A 156 -12.11 27.14 -8.91
N CYS A 157 -12.41 26.22 -7.99
CA CYS A 157 -12.81 24.83 -8.24
C CYS A 157 -11.76 23.95 -8.94
N GLN A 158 -10.49 24.38 -8.95
CA GLN A 158 -9.34 23.57 -9.35
C GLN A 158 -8.41 23.43 -8.16
N TYR A 159 -8.14 22.20 -7.76
CA TYR A 159 -7.44 21.90 -6.52
C TYR A 159 -6.08 21.25 -6.75
N VAL A 160 -5.20 21.43 -5.78
CA VAL A 160 -3.96 20.66 -5.64
C VAL A 160 -3.99 19.98 -4.28
N LEU A 161 -4.08 18.65 -4.27
CA LEU A 161 -3.97 17.86 -3.05
C LEU A 161 -2.53 17.37 -2.90
N GLY A 162 -1.84 17.82 -1.87
CA GLY A 162 -0.53 17.28 -1.49
C GLY A 162 -0.68 16.10 -0.53
N VAL A 163 -0.04 14.99 -0.86
CA VAL A 163 0.07 13.80 0.00
C VAL A 163 1.54 13.53 0.25
N GLU A 164 1.96 13.65 1.51
CA GLU A 164 3.35 13.51 1.90
C GLU A 164 3.49 12.35 2.89
N SER A 165 4.31 11.35 2.54
CA SER A 165 4.52 10.15 3.37
C SER A 165 5.81 9.41 2.98
N PRO A 166 6.51 8.77 3.94
CA PRO A 166 7.59 7.84 3.64
C PRO A 166 7.14 6.64 2.78
N LEU A 167 5.86 6.26 2.87
CA LEU A 167 5.27 5.18 2.07
C LEU A 167 5.32 5.46 0.57
N ILE A 168 5.42 6.73 0.18
CA ILE A 168 5.47 7.16 -1.23
C ILE A 168 6.86 7.00 -1.83
N CYS A 169 7.92 6.86 -1.03
CA CYS A 169 9.29 6.74 -1.53
C CYS A 169 9.50 5.52 -2.42
N SER A 170 8.91 4.37 -2.05
CA SER A 170 8.92 3.16 -2.89
C SER A 170 8.07 3.32 -4.16
N ILE A 171 6.97 4.06 -4.08
CA ILE A 171 6.06 4.34 -5.20
C ILE A 171 6.79 5.19 -6.26
N LEU A 172 7.49 6.25 -5.84
CA LEU A 172 8.20 7.16 -6.75
C LEU A 172 9.22 6.45 -7.64
N GLN A 173 9.95 5.48 -7.08
CA GLN A 173 10.99 4.75 -7.79
C GLN A 173 10.40 3.78 -8.84
N ASN A 174 9.26 3.18 -8.52
CA ASN A 174 8.66 2.10 -9.30
C ASN A 174 7.61 2.57 -10.30
N ALA A 175 7.10 3.79 -10.18
CA ALA A 175 6.11 4.32 -11.10
C ALA A 175 6.65 4.45 -12.55
N ASP A 176 5.75 4.30 -13.51
CA ASP A 176 6.03 4.42 -14.95
C ASP A 176 6.17 5.88 -15.41
N GLU A 177 6.27 6.10 -16.72
CA GLU A 177 6.36 7.46 -17.29
C GLU A 177 5.11 8.33 -17.05
N TYR A 178 3.95 7.74 -16.72
CA TYR A 178 2.72 8.43 -16.37
C TYR A 178 2.53 8.57 -14.86
N GLY A 179 3.50 8.12 -14.05
CA GLY A 179 3.40 8.12 -12.61
C GLY A 179 2.44 7.05 -12.07
N LEU A 180 2.11 6.04 -12.88
CA LEU A 180 1.23 4.93 -12.51
C LEU A 180 2.07 3.74 -12.05
N MET A 181 1.51 2.97 -11.12
CA MET A 181 2.10 1.72 -10.69
C MET A 181 1.70 0.59 -11.65
N PRO A 182 2.59 -0.37 -11.94
CA PRO A 182 2.25 -1.52 -12.76
C PRO A 182 1.08 -2.26 -12.11
N LYS A 183 0.05 -2.57 -12.90
CA LYS A 183 -1.05 -3.42 -12.47
C LYS A 183 -0.43 -4.78 -12.14
N GLN A 184 -0.67 -5.30 -10.93
CA GLN A 184 -0.36 -6.68 -10.63
C GLN A 184 -1.24 -7.52 -11.57
N GLU A 185 -0.65 -8.09 -12.62
CA GLU A 185 -1.32 -9.11 -13.42
C GLU A 185 -1.59 -10.28 -12.49
N GLY A 186 -2.84 -10.39 -12.04
CA GLY A 186 -3.31 -11.61 -11.42
C GLY A 186 -3.04 -12.74 -12.39
N GLY A 187 -2.34 -13.78 -11.93
CA GLY A 187 -2.18 -15.02 -12.67
C GLY A 187 -3.54 -15.47 -13.17
N HIS A 188 -3.73 -15.38 -14.48
CA HIS A 188 -4.81 -16.02 -15.18
C HIS A 188 -4.48 -17.52 -15.15
N VAL A 189 -5.01 -18.25 -14.18
CA VAL A 189 -5.27 -19.67 -14.41
C VAL A 189 -6.37 -19.68 -15.47
N SER A 190 -5.97 -19.92 -16.71
CA SER A 190 -6.86 -20.22 -17.80
C SER A 190 -7.60 -21.51 -17.45
N ASP A 191 -8.76 -21.40 -16.83
CA ASP A 191 -9.67 -22.54 -16.77
C ASP A 191 -10.52 -22.52 -18.04
N ALA A 192 -9.95 -23.12 -19.08
CA ALA A 192 -10.65 -23.55 -20.26
C ALA A 192 -10.35 -25.04 -20.45
N SER A 193 -10.98 -25.89 -19.64
CA SER A 193 -11.27 -27.26 -20.06
C SER A 193 -12.55 -27.76 -19.41
N THR A 194 -13.57 -27.85 -20.25
CA THR A 194 -14.61 -28.88 -20.20
C THR A 194 -14.17 -30.19 -19.55
N GLY A 195 -14.93 -30.66 -18.56
CA GLY A 195 -15.19 -32.08 -18.31
C GLY A 195 -14.17 -32.87 -17.48
N GLU A 196 -14.73 -33.58 -16.49
CA GLU A 196 -14.20 -34.78 -15.81
C GLU A 196 -13.26 -34.61 -14.58
N GLY A 197 -13.90 -34.66 -13.40
CA GLY A 197 -13.56 -35.55 -12.28
C GLY A 197 -12.20 -35.40 -11.59
N VAL A 198 -12.20 -34.89 -10.35
CA VAL A 198 -11.08 -35.00 -9.42
C VAL A 198 -11.45 -35.93 -8.26
N TYR A 199 -10.75 -37.05 -8.15
CA TYR A 199 -10.71 -37.91 -6.96
C TYR A 199 -9.71 -37.34 -5.96
N LEU A 200 -10.12 -37.12 -4.72
CA LEU A 200 -9.22 -37.05 -3.57
C LEU A 200 -9.69 -38.08 -2.54
N GLY A 201 -8.83 -39.07 -2.30
CA GLY A 201 -9.10 -40.17 -1.40
C GLY A 201 -9.05 -39.78 0.08
N ASN A 202 -10.09 -40.24 0.76
CA ASN A 202 -10.08 -40.97 2.04
C ASN A 202 -9.83 -40.17 3.34
N ALA A 203 -10.82 -39.38 3.74
CA ALA A 203 -11.33 -39.42 5.12
C ALA A 203 -12.75 -38.85 5.15
N VAL A 204 -13.71 -39.67 5.58
CA VAL A 204 -15.12 -39.32 5.80
C VAL A 204 -15.23 -38.69 7.18
N VAL A 205 -15.82 -37.49 7.27
CA VAL A 205 -16.48 -37.03 8.49
C VAL A 205 -17.74 -36.27 8.10
N GLU A 206 -18.84 -36.67 8.72
CA GLU A 206 -20.23 -36.49 8.31
C GLU A 206 -20.73 -35.05 8.40
N ASP A 207 -21.76 -34.78 7.59
CA ASP A 207 -22.48 -33.53 7.43
C ASP A 207 -22.95 -32.91 8.75
N ILE A 208 -22.68 -31.60 8.92
CA ILE A 208 -23.35 -30.76 9.91
C ILE A 208 -24.52 -30.07 9.22
N GLU A 209 -25.75 -30.53 9.51
CA GLU A 209 -26.98 -29.77 9.27
C GLU A 209 -26.99 -28.53 10.19
N VAL A 210 -26.94 -27.33 9.61
CA VAL A 210 -27.27 -26.09 10.33
C VAL A 210 -28.73 -25.75 10.02
N ARG A 211 -29.61 -26.01 10.98
CA ARG A 211 -31.00 -25.53 11.01
C ARG A 211 -31.03 -24.02 11.20
N PHE A 212 -31.86 -23.35 10.40
CA PHE A 212 -32.29 -21.97 10.60
C PHE A 212 -33.45 -21.97 11.62
N GLU A 213 -33.30 -21.26 12.73
CA GLU A 213 -34.44 -20.77 13.52
C GLU A 213 -34.57 -19.27 13.26
N ASN A 214 -35.71 -18.88 12.69
CA ASN A 214 -36.23 -17.51 12.70
C ASN A 214 -37.08 -17.37 13.96
N ASP A 215 -36.73 -16.41 14.82
CA ASP A 215 -37.64 -15.46 15.49
C ASP A 215 -36.82 -14.42 16.28
#